data_AF-Q30WX6-F1
#
_entry.id   AF-Q30WX6-F1
#
_cell.length_a   1.000
_cell.length_b   1.000
_cell.length_c   1.000
_cell.angle_alpha   90.00
_cell.angle_beta   90.00
_cell.angle_gamma   90.00
#
_symmetry.space_group_name_H-M   'P 1'
#
loop_
_entity.id
_entity.type
_entity.pdbx_description
1 polymer ?
#
loop_
_entity_poly.entity_id
_entity_poly.type
_entity_poly.pdbx_seq_one_letter_code
_entity_poly.pdbx_strand_id
1 'polypeptide(L)'
;MQHTQSDTNKRSAVDFLVLPAIMAVLTAEHFSMYLSGYMLHLLPQALIALTIGYAWRRPATSVARLFAVVIGSMLAVAALEVTFNLYKRVPFDERGPLTATSIMLLAACGITAAKIYRRRMAGERFSITSDKLIWLLMAVGFAFLTVDEKTLIHEGVDRMIYRGSGMQHSAFTERIDDFIVLGYAFIGMFSLYWYRREILRFKKTITVLAAGFVVMVIHSGLDMAGRPDFVINVLHITENATQIAHGIDMAEEILKLTAETCFLSGLMLALKDCTTAARK
;
A
#
# COMPACT_ATOMS: atom_id res chain seq x y z
N MET A 1 2.31 19.55 35.27
CA MET A 1 2.63 19.80 33.84
C MET A 1 3.93 19.14 33.36
N GLN A 2 4.97 18.94 34.18
CA GLN A 2 6.22 18.29 33.70
C GLN A 2 6.05 16.78 33.35
N HIS A 3 5.09 16.08 33.97
CA HIS A 3 4.91 14.63 33.72
C HIS A 3 4.36 14.31 32.32
N THR A 4 3.58 15.21 31.70
CA THR A 4 2.95 14.97 30.39
C THR A 4 3.92 15.15 29.22
N GLN A 5 5.00 15.91 29.39
CA GLN A 5 5.96 16.22 28.32
C GLN A 5 6.95 15.07 28.07
N SER A 6 7.29 14.31 29.12
CA SER A 6 8.16 13.13 29.02
C SER A 6 7.52 12.02 28.17
N ASP A 7 6.23 11.77 28.36
CA ASP A 7 5.50 10.70 27.65
C ASP A 7 5.32 11.01 26.16
N THR A 8 5.16 12.29 25.80
CA THR A 8 5.09 12.70 24.39
C THR A 8 6.40 12.47 23.65
N ASN A 9 7.54 12.69 24.31
CA ASN A 9 8.86 12.48 23.71
C ASN A 9 9.14 10.99 23.47
N LYS A 10 8.82 10.12 24.43
CA LYS A 10 9.02 8.66 24.28
C LYS A 10 8.19 8.07 23.13
N ARG A 11 6.90 8.40 23.05
CA ARG A 11 6.02 7.92 21.95
C ARG A 11 6.53 8.38 20.58
N SER A 12 7.10 9.58 20.50
CA SER A 12 7.65 10.09 19.24
C SER A 12 8.86 9.28 18.74
N ALA A 13 9.67 8.71 19.62
CA ALA A 13 10.85 7.94 19.24
C ALA A 13 10.47 6.59 18.64
N VAL A 14 9.49 5.91 19.26
CA VAL A 14 8.96 4.63 18.77
C VAL A 14 8.42 4.80 17.35
N ASP A 15 7.60 5.83 17.12
CA ASP A 15 7.02 6.12 15.80
C ASP A 15 8.07 6.22 14.69
N PHE A 16 9.24 6.80 14.98
CA PHE A 16 10.30 6.97 14.00
C PHE A 16 10.98 5.64 13.62
N LEU A 17 10.97 4.66 14.51
CA LEU A 17 11.69 3.40 14.36
C LEU A 17 10.82 2.26 13.80
N VAL A 18 9.48 2.40 13.79
CA VAL A 18 8.59 1.32 13.33
C VAL A 18 8.85 0.91 11.88
N LEU A 19 8.89 1.86 10.94
CA LEU A 19 9.11 1.53 9.52
C LEU A 19 10.54 1.04 9.24
N PRO A 20 11.61 1.63 9.80
CA PRO A 20 12.94 1.05 9.72
C PRO A 20 13.01 -0.39 10.26
N ALA A 21 12.27 -0.70 11.34
CA ALA A 21 12.21 -2.07 11.86
C ALA A 21 11.49 -3.02 10.91
N ILE A 22 10.36 -2.62 10.31
CA ILE A 22 9.66 -3.41 9.28
C ILE A 22 10.59 -3.65 8.09
N MET A 23 11.25 -2.60 7.59
CA MET A 23 12.23 -2.70 6.51
C MET A 23 13.35 -3.69 6.87
N ALA A 24 13.91 -3.62 8.08
CA ALA A 24 14.96 -4.52 8.53
C ALA A 24 14.51 -6.00 8.53
N VAL A 25 13.26 -6.27 8.93
CA VAL A 25 12.68 -7.63 8.86
C VAL A 25 12.56 -8.09 7.41
N LEU A 26 12.02 -7.26 6.52
CA LEU A 26 11.90 -7.59 5.09
C LEU A 26 13.29 -7.80 4.45
N THR A 27 14.28 -6.97 4.81
CA THR A 27 15.67 -7.14 4.37
C THR A 27 16.27 -8.44 4.86
N ALA A 28 15.99 -8.85 6.09
CA ALA A 28 16.48 -10.12 6.64
C ALA A 28 15.82 -11.33 5.96
N GLU A 29 14.52 -11.27 5.67
CA GLU A 29 13.79 -12.32 4.96
C GLU A 29 14.29 -12.51 3.52
N HIS A 30 14.68 -11.42 2.87
CA HIS A 30 15.22 -11.43 1.49
C HIS A 30 16.74 -11.23 1.44
N PHE A 31 17.46 -11.59 2.51
CA PHE A 31 18.88 -11.25 2.65
C PHE A 31 19.75 -11.78 1.49
N SER A 32 19.46 -12.99 0.99
CA SER A 32 20.16 -13.57 -0.16
C SER A 32 20.00 -12.72 -1.43
N MET A 33 18.79 -12.22 -1.70
CA MET A 33 18.52 -11.32 -2.82
C MET A 33 19.36 -10.04 -2.70
N TYR A 34 19.34 -9.40 -1.53
CA TYR A 34 20.11 -8.18 -1.31
C TYR A 34 21.61 -8.42 -1.48
N LEU A 35 22.14 -9.54 -0.97
CA LEU A 35 23.56 -9.88 -1.07
C LEU A 35 24.00 -10.10 -2.53
N SER A 36 23.10 -10.57 -3.39
CA SER A 36 23.33 -10.76 -4.83
C SER A 36 23.33 -9.47 -5.66
N GLY A 37 23.47 -8.29 -5.03
CA GLY A 37 23.62 -7.01 -5.73
C GLY A 37 22.43 -6.06 -5.61
N TYR A 38 21.37 -6.44 -4.88
CA TYR A 38 20.20 -5.58 -4.68
C TYR A 38 20.34 -4.59 -3.52
N MET A 39 21.49 -4.53 -2.84
CA MET A 39 21.75 -3.59 -1.73
C MET A 39 21.41 -2.12 -2.05
N LEU A 40 21.57 -1.70 -3.31
CA LEU A 40 21.25 -0.33 -3.72
C LEU A 40 19.75 0.01 -3.57
N HIS A 41 18.85 -0.98 -3.62
CA HIS A 41 17.40 -0.77 -3.42
C HIS A 41 17.07 -0.39 -1.96
N LEU A 42 17.93 -0.74 -1.00
CA LEU A 42 17.74 -0.37 0.41
C LEU A 42 17.82 1.15 0.64
N LEU A 43 18.55 1.89 -0.21
CA LEU A 43 18.70 3.34 -0.08
C LEU A 43 17.37 4.09 -0.28
N PRO A 44 16.66 3.94 -1.42
CA PRO A 44 15.34 4.57 -1.58
C PRO A 44 14.30 4.01 -0.60
N GLN A 45 14.35 2.71 -0.24
CA GLN A 45 13.45 2.15 0.77
C GLN A 45 13.67 2.76 2.17
N ALA A 46 14.92 2.94 2.59
CA ALA A 46 15.26 3.63 3.83
C ALA A 46 14.80 5.09 3.79
N LEU A 47 14.96 5.77 2.66
CA LEU A 47 14.50 7.15 2.49
C LEU A 47 12.98 7.25 2.66
N ILE A 48 12.20 6.32 2.10
CA ILE A 48 10.75 6.20 2.32
C ILE A 48 10.45 6.02 3.82
N ALA A 49 11.05 5.02 4.46
CA ALA A 49 10.83 4.70 5.88
C ALA A 49 11.10 5.91 6.79
N LEU A 50 12.25 6.55 6.61
CA LEU A 50 12.70 7.69 7.40
C LEU A 50 11.82 8.93 7.16
N THR A 51 11.41 9.17 5.92
CA THR A 51 10.55 10.31 5.56
C THR A 51 9.17 10.16 6.18
N ILE A 52 8.56 8.97 6.12
CA ILE A 52 7.27 8.70 6.74
C ILE A 52 7.39 8.78 8.27
N GLY A 53 8.42 8.16 8.85
CA GLY A 53 8.68 8.21 10.29
C GLY A 53 8.86 9.66 10.79
N TYR A 54 9.58 10.50 10.03
CA TYR A 54 9.71 11.92 10.30
C TYR A 54 8.37 12.66 10.22
N ALA A 55 7.57 12.38 9.19
CA ALA A 55 6.27 13.01 9.00
C ALA A 55 5.27 12.63 10.11
N TRP A 56 5.33 11.42 10.67
CA TRP A 56 4.54 11.05 11.85
C TRP A 56 4.89 11.87 13.09
N ARG A 57 6.19 12.17 13.31
CA ARG A 57 6.63 13.01 14.43
C ARG A 57 6.25 14.47 14.24
N ARG A 58 6.26 14.94 12.99
CA ARG A 58 5.96 16.33 12.64
C ARG A 58 4.85 16.40 11.59
N PRO A 59 3.58 16.14 11.95
CA PRO A 59 2.47 16.19 10.99
C PRO A 59 2.29 17.54 10.29
N ALA A 60 2.93 18.60 10.79
CA ALA A 60 3.00 19.90 10.12
C ALA A 60 3.79 19.88 8.80
N THR A 61 4.57 18.83 8.52
CA THR A 61 5.31 18.64 7.27
C THR A 61 4.39 18.78 6.06
N SER A 62 4.96 19.26 4.95
CA SER A 62 4.23 19.36 3.70
C SER A 62 3.95 17.95 3.16
N VAL A 63 2.67 17.59 3.05
CA VAL A 63 2.25 16.32 2.45
C VAL A 63 2.69 16.23 1.00
N ALA A 64 2.76 17.34 0.27
CA ALA A 64 3.30 17.36 -1.09
C ALA A 64 4.78 16.96 -1.14
N ARG A 65 5.59 17.34 -0.15
CA ARG A 65 6.99 16.89 -0.07
C ARG A 65 7.09 15.41 0.24
N LEU A 66 6.26 14.91 1.17
CA LEU A 66 6.18 13.48 1.46
C LEU A 66 5.85 12.70 0.19
N PHE A 67 4.78 13.10 -0.51
CA PHE A 67 4.36 12.49 -1.77
C PHE A 67 5.50 12.47 -2.80
N ALA A 68 6.15 13.61 -3.04
CA ALA A 68 7.25 13.70 -4.01
C ALA A 68 8.45 12.82 -3.64
N VAL A 69 8.82 12.74 -2.35
CA VAL A 69 9.93 11.88 -1.90
C VAL A 69 9.58 10.41 -2.05
N VAL A 70 8.35 10.02 -1.71
CA VAL A 70 7.91 8.63 -1.84
C VAL A 70 7.88 8.21 -3.31
N ILE A 71 7.23 8.99 -4.18
CA ILE A 71 7.21 8.71 -5.63
C ILE A 71 8.62 8.69 -6.22
N GLY A 72 9.45 9.69 -5.91
CA GLY A 72 10.83 9.73 -6.41
C GLY A 72 11.66 8.53 -5.97
N SER A 73 11.47 8.07 -4.73
CA SER A 73 12.15 6.87 -4.21
C SER A 73 11.63 5.60 -4.88
N MET A 74 10.33 5.48 -5.12
CA MET A 74 9.74 4.34 -5.83
C MET A 74 10.23 4.26 -7.28
N LEU A 75 10.27 5.39 -8.00
CA LEU A 75 10.82 5.45 -9.35
C LEU A 75 12.31 5.06 -9.36
N ALA A 76 13.06 5.42 -8.32
CA ALA A 76 14.43 4.95 -8.15
C ALA A 76 14.49 3.42 -7.93
N VAL A 77 13.61 2.83 -7.11
CA VAL A 77 13.53 1.37 -6.95
C VAL A 77 13.23 0.69 -8.29
N ALA A 78 12.22 1.16 -9.02
CA ALA A 78 11.85 0.61 -10.33
C ALA A 78 12.98 0.75 -11.36
N ALA A 79 13.65 1.91 -11.41
CA ALA A 79 14.79 2.12 -12.31
C ALA A 79 15.98 1.22 -11.97
N LEU A 80 16.24 0.97 -10.69
CA LEU A 80 17.26 0.02 -10.24
C LEU A 80 16.88 -1.41 -10.66
N GLU A 81 15.61 -1.79 -10.57
CA GLU A 81 15.13 -3.11 -10.98
C GLU A 81 15.28 -3.35 -12.48
N VAL A 82 14.94 -2.34 -13.31
CA VAL A 82 15.15 -2.39 -14.76
C VAL A 82 16.65 -2.43 -15.12
N THR A 83 17.48 -1.64 -14.44
CA THR A 83 18.92 -1.53 -14.73
C THR A 83 19.68 -2.79 -14.33
N PHE A 84 19.42 -3.29 -13.13
CA PHE A 84 20.06 -4.48 -12.57
C PHE A 84 19.26 -5.74 -12.88
N ASN A 85 18.82 -5.91 -14.13
CA ASN A 85 18.18 -7.12 -14.66
C ASN A 85 19.08 -8.38 -14.61
N LEU A 86 19.92 -8.50 -13.57
CA LEU A 86 21.08 -9.36 -13.42
C LEU A 86 20.72 -10.74 -12.89
N TYR A 87 19.57 -10.95 -12.25
CA TYR A 87 19.29 -12.23 -11.57
C TYR A 87 17.85 -12.74 -11.59
N LYS A 88 16.83 -11.91 -11.86
CA LYS A 88 15.47 -12.43 -12.04
C LYS A 88 15.25 -12.85 -13.49
N ARG A 89 14.63 -14.02 -13.70
CA ARG A 89 14.13 -14.42 -15.02
C ARG A 89 12.98 -13.53 -15.49
N VAL A 90 12.32 -12.82 -14.56
CA VAL A 90 11.19 -11.92 -14.80
C VAL A 90 11.36 -10.69 -13.87
N PRO A 91 11.62 -9.49 -14.40
CA PRO A 91 11.54 -8.24 -13.63
C PRO A 91 10.19 -8.14 -12.90
N PHE A 92 10.14 -7.53 -11.72
CA PHE A 92 8.90 -7.29 -10.97
C PHE A 92 8.21 -8.54 -10.37
N ASP A 93 8.94 -9.64 -10.20
CA ASP A 93 8.41 -10.79 -9.46
C ASP A 93 7.93 -10.39 -8.05
N GLU A 94 6.78 -10.92 -7.64
CA GLU A 94 5.93 -10.61 -6.46
C GLU A 94 6.64 -10.76 -5.10
N ARG A 95 7.95 -11.04 -5.10
CA ARG A 95 8.82 -11.09 -3.91
C ARG A 95 9.96 -10.09 -3.98
N GLY A 96 9.88 -9.13 -4.89
CA GLY A 96 10.92 -8.18 -5.22
C GLY A 96 11.00 -6.95 -4.32
N PRO A 97 11.95 -6.04 -4.63
CA PRO A 97 12.07 -4.77 -3.93
C PRO A 97 10.82 -3.87 -4.03
N LEU A 98 10.07 -3.92 -5.15
CA LEU A 98 8.81 -3.18 -5.26
C LEU A 98 7.73 -3.74 -4.32
N THR A 99 7.56 -5.06 -4.24
CA THR A 99 6.66 -5.70 -3.25
C THR A 99 7.03 -5.30 -1.83
N ALA A 100 8.32 -5.35 -1.47
CA ALA A 100 8.77 -4.90 -0.15
C ALA A 100 8.44 -3.42 0.11
N THR A 101 8.48 -2.59 -0.94
CA THR A 101 8.08 -1.17 -0.87
C THR A 101 6.57 -1.04 -0.66
N SER A 102 5.74 -1.82 -1.38
CA SER A 102 4.29 -1.86 -1.19
C SER A 102 3.91 -2.26 0.24
N ILE A 103 4.49 -3.36 0.75
CA ILE A 103 4.28 -3.82 2.14
C ILE A 103 4.55 -2.68 3.14
N MET A 104 5.63 -1.92 2.95
CA MET A 104 5.95 -0.77 3.80
C MET A 104 4.91 0.36 3.71
N LEU A 105 4.42 0.67 2.50
CA LEU A 105 3.41 1.71 2.28
C LEU A 105 2.04 1.32 2.83
N LEU A 106 1.60 0.07 2.62
CA LEU A 106 0.37 -0.48 3.19
C LEU A 106 0.44 -0.51 4.72
N ALA A 107 1.57 -0.96 5.30
CA ALA A 107 1.79 -0.91 6.74
C ALA A 107 1.74 0.53 7.28
N ALA A 108 2.35 1.48 6.56
CA ALA A 108 2.31 2.88 6.91
C ALA A 108 0.88 3.45 6.87
N CYS A 109 0.07 3.05 5.88
CA CYS A 109 -1.35 3.40 5.81
C CYS A 109 -2.10 2.88 7.04
N GLY A 110 -1.96 1.59 7.36
CA GLY A 110 -2.60 0.97 8.53
C GLY A 110 -2.23 1.64 9.85
N ILE A 111 -0.94 1.89 10.07
CA ILE A 111 -0.43 2.58 11.27
C ILE A 111 -0.98 4.02 11.34
N THR A 112 -1.00 4.74 10.22
CA THR A 112 -1.50 6.12 10.18
C THR A 112 -2.99 6.16 10.50
N ALA A 113 -3.79 5.27 9.91
CA ALA A 113 -5.21 5.12 10.21
C ALA A 113 -5.47 4.80 11.70
N ALA A 114 -4.68 3.89 12.28
CA ALA A 114 -4.76 3.58 13.71
C ALA A 114 -4.43 4.78 14.61
N LYS A 115 -3.45 5.61 14.22
CA LYS A 115 -3.13 6.86 14.93
C LYS A 115 -4.27 7.87 14.85
N ILE A 116 -4.94 7.99 13.70
CA ILE A 116 -6.12 8.85 13.55
C ILE A 116 -7.23 8.35 14.46
N TYR A 117 -7.55 7.04 14.41
CA TYR A 117 -8.56 6.42 15.26
C TYR A 117 -8.33 6.72 16.75
N ARG A 118 -7.12 6.46 17.25
CA ARG A 118 -6.75 6.72 18.66
C ARG A 118 -6.95 8.19 19.07
N ARG A 119 -6.65 9.13 18.17
CA ARG A 119 -6.85 10.57 18.43
C ARG A 119 -8.31 10.97 18.39
N ARG A 120 -9.08 10.42 17.46
CA ARG A 120 -10.52 10.71 17.33
C ARG A 120 -11.32 10.11 18.48
N MET A 121 -10.90 8.98 19.03
CA MET A 121 -11.52 8.32 20.18
C MET A 121 -11.02 8.79 21.55
N ALA A 122 -10.10 9.76 21.61
CA ALA A 122 -9.53 10.22 22.87
C ALA A 122 -10.64 10.74 23.81
N GLY A 123 -10.83 10.07 24.96
CA GLY A 123 -11.85 10.41 25.96
C GLY A 123 -13.24 9.81 25.70
N GLU A 124 -13.42 9.02 24.65
CA GLU A 124 -14.69 8.35 24.33
C GLU A 124 -14.62 6.84 24.56
N ARG A 125 -15.76 6.25 24.95
CA ARG A 125 -15.89 4.79 25.02
C ARG A 125 -16.04 4.20 23.62
N PHE A 126 -15.51 3.00 23.43
CA PHE A 126 -15.70 2.26 22.19
C PHE A 126 -17.19 2.07 21.89
N SER A 127 -17.59 2.34 20.65
CA SER A 127 -18.93 2.05 20.15
C SER A 127 -18.85 1.65 18.69
N ILE A 128 -19.49 0.54 18.33
CA ILE A 128 -19.60 0.05 16.95
C ILE A 128 -20.43 0.97 16.06
N THR A 129 -21.29 1.79 16.66
CA THR A 129 -22.12 2.78 15.93
C THR A 129 -21.42 4.12 15.77
N SER A 130 -20.21 4.28 16.30
CA SER A 130 -19.45 5.52 16.16
C SER A 130 -18.97 5.69 14.72
N ASP A 131 -19.23 6.86 14.13
CA ASP A 131 -18.72 7.20 12.80
C ASP A 131 -17.18 7.14 12.73
N LYS A 132 -16.49 7.23 13.88
CA LYS A 132 -15.03 7.15 14.00
C LYS A 132 -14.48 5.75 13.79
N LEU A 133 -15.33 4.72 13.83
CA LEU A 133 -14.93 3.33 13.62
C LEU A 133 -14.28 3.11 12.25
N ILE A 134 -14.60 3.95 11.25
CA ILE A 134 -13.99 3.90 9.93
C ILE A 134 -12.46 3.94 9.95
N TRP A 135 -11.87 4.71 10.86
CA TRP A 135 -10.41 4.79 10.98
C TRP A 135 -9.82 3.48 11.50
N LEU A 136 -10.53 2.76 12.36
CA LEU A 136 -10.13 1.43 12.81
C LEU A 136 -10.32 0.39 11.69
N LEU A 137 -11.44 0.45 10.97
CA LEU A 137 -11.70 -0.44 9.83
C LEU A 137 -10.64 -0.26 8.73
N MET A 138 -10.27 0.97 8.39
CA MET A 138 -9.16 1.22 7.46
C MET A 138 -7.83 0.71 8.02
N ALA A 139 -7.56 0.89 9.32
CA ALA A 139 -6.34 0.36 9.92
C ALA A 139 -6.24 -1.16 9.80
N VAL A 140 -7.34 -1.86 10.09
CA VAL A 140 -7.43 -3.33 9.96
C VAL A 140 -7.37 -3.75 8.48
N GLY A 141 -8.07 -3.05 7.60
CA GLY A 141 -8.06 -3.33 6.16
C GLY A 141 -6.67 -3.21 5.54
N PHE A 142 -5.95 -2.11 5.81
CA PHE A 142 -4.56 -1.95 5.33
C PHE A 142 -3.60 -2.95 5.98
N ALA A 143 -3.79 -3.29 7.26
CA ALA A 143 -2.99 -4.34 7.90
C ALA A 143 -3.23 -5.71 7.25
N PHE A 144 -4.48 -6.03 6.90
CA PHE A 144 -4.83 -7.23 6.14
C PHE A 144 -4.16 -7.22 4.76
N LEU A 145 -4.28 -6.12 4.00
CA LEU A 145 -3.61 -5.99 2.69
C LEU A 145 -2.09 -6.10 2.79
N THR A 146 -1.47 -5.58 3.85
CA THR A 146 -0.02 -5.75 4.11
C THR A 146 0.35 -7.21 4.28
N VAL A 147 -0.48 -7.99 4.99
CA VAL A 147 -0.25 -9.42 5.19
C VAL A 147 -0.51 -10.19 3.90
N ASP A 148 -1.56 -9.83 3.18
CA ASP A 148 -1.90 -10.43 1.88
C ASP A 148 -0.79 -10.20 0.86
N GLU A 149 -0.30 -8.98 0.67
CA GLU A 149 0.84 -8.68 -0.23
C GLU A 149 2.09 -9.50 0.14
N LYS A 150 2.32 -9.72 1.44
CA LYS A 150 3.48 -10.50 1.91
C LYS A 150 3.32 -12.01 1.69
N THR A 151 2.11 -12.53 1.87
CA THR A 151 1.87 -13.99 1.98
C THR A 151 1.06 -14.57 0.82
N LEU A 152 0.60 -13.70 -0.08
CA LEU A 152 -0.18 -14.00 -1.27
C LEU A 152 -1.40 -14.87 -0.90
N ILE A 153 -2.20 -14.38 0.06
CA ILE A 153 -3.36 -15.12 0.57
C ILE A 153 -4.38 -15.31 -0.55
N HIS A 154 -4.61 -14.28 -1.36
CA HIS A 154 -5.53 -14.35 -2.49
C HIS A 154 -5.15 -15.48 -3.48
N GLU A 155 -3.87 -15.68 -3.79
CA GLU A 155 -3.43 -16.84 -4.57
C GLU A 155 -3.57 -18.17 -3.82
N GLY A 156 -3.32 -18.18 -2.51
CA GLY A 156 -3.48 -19.36 -1.67
C GLY A 156 -4.92 -19.88 -1.69
N VAL A 157 -5.89 -18.95 -1.65
CA VAL A 157 -7.32 -19.24 -1.75
C VAL A 157 -7.68 -19.75 -3.15
N ASP A 158 -7.19 -19.12 -4.21
CA ASP A 158 -7.40 -19.62 -5.58
C ASP A 158 -6.90 -21.07 -5.74
N ARG A 159 -5.64 -21.34 -5.35
CA ARG A 159 -5.07 -22.70 -5.37
C ARG A 159 -5.88 -23.70 -4.57
N MET A 160 -6.49 -23.28 -3.45
CA MET A 160 -7.35 -24.14 -2.63
C MET A 160 -8.69 -24.44 -3.34
N ILE A 161 -9.33 -23.44 -3.93
CA ILE A 161 -10.58 -23.59 -4.70
C ILE A 161 -10.35 -24.52 -5.89
N TYR A 162 -9.24 -24.34 -6.60
CA TYR A 162 -8.83 -25.19 -7.71
C TYR A 162 -8.70 -26.66 -7.28
N ARG A 163 -7.91 -26.93 -6.22
CA ARG A 163 -7.70 -28.30 -5.71
C ARG A 163 -8.98 -28.95 -5.20
N GLY A 164 -9.89 -28.17 -4.60
CA GLY A 164 -11.15 -28.69 -4.05
C GLY A 164 -12.24 -28.95 -5.08
N SER A 165 -12.23 -28.21 -6.19
CA SER A 165 -13.31 -28.27 -7.20
C SER A 165 -13.04 -29.25 -8.34
N GLY A 166 -11.80 -29.71 -8.52
CA GLY A 166 -11.42 -30.60 -9.63
C GLY A 166 -11.59 -29.95 -11.01
N MET A 167 -11.77 -28.63 -11.08
CA MET A 167 -11.85 -27.89 -12.34
C MET A 167 -10.49 -27.95 -13.06
N GLN A 168 -10.49 -27.98 -14.39
CA GLN A 168 -9.27 -27.83 -15.18
C GLN A 168 -8.84 -26.36 -15.20
N HIS A 169 -7.53 -26.09 -15.30
CA HIS A 169 -7.02 -24.73 -15.53
C HIS A 169 -7.68 -24.15 -16.79
N SER A 170 -8.44 -23.07 -16.60
CA SER A 170 -9.10 -22.32 -17.64
C SER A 170 -8.87 -20.82 -17.41
N ALA A 171 -9.01 -20.01 -18.47
CA ALA A 171 -8.91 -18.55 -18.36
C ALA A 171 -9.92 -17.93 -17.38
N PHE A 172 -10.95 -18.66 -16.95
CA PHE A 172 -11.89 -18.22 -15.91
C PHE A 172 -11.37 -18.49 -14.49
N THR A 173 -10.78 -19.67 -14.26
CA THR A 173 -10.24 -20.03 -12.94
C THR A 173 -9.04 -19.18 -12.57
N GLU A 174 -8.24 -18.79 -13.56
CA GLU A 174 -7.10 -17.89 -13.36
C GLU A 174 -7.49 -16.45 -12.99
N ARG A 175 -8.79 -16.09 -12.97
CA ARG A 175 -9.29 -14.74 -12.61
C ARG A 175 -9.91 -14.69 -11.21
N ILE A 176 -9.88 -15.80 -10.47
CA ILE A 176 -10.51 -15.87 -9.14
C ILE A 176 -9.77 -14.95 -8.15
N ASP A 177 -8.46 -14.86 -8.26
CA ASP A 177 -7.60 -13.87 -7.60
C ASP A 177 -8.07 -12.42 -7.85
N ASP A 178 -8.30 -12.04 -9.10
CA ASP A 178 -8.81 -10.70 -9.47
C ASP A 178 -10.13 -10.41 -8.75
N PHE A 179 -11.03 -11.40 -8.71
CA PHE A 179 -12.33 -11.27 -8.02
C PHE A 179 -12.20 -11.18 -6.50
N ILE A 180 -11.23 -11.87 -5.90
CA ILE A 180 -10.93 -11.77 -4.47
C ILE A 180 -10.45 -10.36 -4.13
N VAL A 181 -9.51 -9.82 -4.91
CA VAL A 181 -8.99 -8.45 -4.73
C VAL A 181 -10.10 -7.42 -4.93
N LEU A 182 -10.94 -7.59 -5.95
CA LEU A 182 -12.12 -6.75 -6.17
C LEU A 182 -13.11 -6.82 -4.99
N GLY A 183 -13.27 -8.00 -4.38
CA GLY A 183 -14.04 -8.18 -3.15
C GLY A 183 -13.53 -7.32 -1.99
N TYR A 184 -12.21 -7.24 -1.79
CA TYR A 184 -11.61 -6.37 -0.78
C TYR A 184 -11.94 -4.90 -1.05
N ALA A 185 -11.86 -4.46 -2.32
CA ALA A 185 -12.19 -3.11 -2.72
C ALA A 185 -13.66 -2.77 -2.43
N PHE A 186 -14.60 -3.68 -2.70
CA PHE A 186 -16.01 -3.50 -2.38
C PHE A 186 -16.27 -3.37 -0.87
N ILE A 187 -15.60 -4.17 -0.04
CA ILE A 187 -15.71 -4.08 1.43
C ILE A 187 -15.21 -2.71 1.92
N GLY A 188 -14.07 -2.24 1.38
CA GLY A 188 -13.51 -0.92 1.69
C GLY A 188 -14.46 0.21 1.29
N MET A 189 -14.99 0.18 0.07
CA MET A 189 -15.93 1.17 -0.44
C MET A 189 -17.25 1.18 0.34
N PHE A 190 -17.79 0.01 0.68
CA PHE A 190 -18.99 -0.10 1.51
C PHE A 190 -18.77 0.50 2.91
N SER A 191 -17.61 0.24 3.52
CA SER A 191 -17.23 0.82 4.81
C SER A 191 -17.16 2.34 4.74
N LEU A 192 -16.52 2.90 3.70
CA LEU A 192 -16.47 4.35 3.48
C LEU A 192 -17.86 4.96 3.27
N TYR A 193 -18.74 4.29 2.54
CA TYR A 193 -20.12 4.75 2.33
C TYR A 193 -20.92 4.76 3.63
N TRP A 194 -20.81 3.70 4.44
CA TRP A 194 -21.53 3.56 5.71
C TRP A 194 -21.11 4.65 6.70
N TYR A 195 -19.80 4.88 6.84
CA TYR A 195 -19.23 5.86 7.77
C TYR A 195 -18.87 7.21 7.11
N ARG A 196 -19.51 7.54 5.98
CA ARG A 196 -19.20 8.74 5.18
C ARG A 196 -19.24 10.05 5.96
N ARG A 197 -20.06 10.13 7.02
CA ARG A 197 -20.22 11.34 7.84
C ARG A 197 -18.93 11.78 8.51
N GLU A 198 -18.10 10.84 8.97
CA GLU A 198 -16.81 11.17 9.57
C GLU A 198 -15.78 11.51 8.49
N ILE A 199 -15.73 10.74 7.40
CA ILE A 199 -14.78 10.97 6.30
C ILE A 199 -15.00 12.33 5.62
N LEU A 200 -16.25 12.74 5.42
CA LEU A 200 -16.64 14.05 4.83
C LEU A 200 -16.15 15.27 5.63
N ARG A 201 -15.74 15.09 6.89
CA ARG A 201 -15.11 16.16 7.68
C ARG A 201 -13.69 16.49 7.18
N PHE A 202 -13.05 15.56 6.50
CA PHE A 202 -11.67 15.67 6.00
C PHE A 202 -11.66 15.87 4.48
N LYS A 203 -12.18 17.01 4.01
CA LYS A 203 -12.38 17.29 2.56
C LYS A 203 -11.14 17.05 1.71
N LYS A 204 -9.97 17.54 2.15
CA LYS A 204 -8.70 17.34 1.44
C LYS A 204 -8.28 15.87 1.40
N THR A 205 -8.53 15.14 2.49
CA THR A 205 -8.26 13.71 2.56
C THR A 205 -9.09 12.96 1.53
N ILE A 206 -10.39 13.25 1.41
CA ILE A 206 -11.25 12.62 0.41
C ILE A 206 -10.72 12.84 -1.01
N THR A 207 -10.34 14.05 -1.38
CA THR A 207 -9.83 14.32 -2.73
C THR A 207 -8.61 13.45 -3.06
N VAL A 208 -7.68 13.32 -2.12
CA VAL A 208 -6.47 12.51 -2.33
C VAL A 208 -6.77 11.01 -2.28
N LEU A 209 -7.65 10.56 -1.37
CA LEU A 209 -8.10 9.16 -1.33
C LEU A 209 -8.83 8.78 -2.63
N ALA A 210 -9.71 9.65 -3.14
CA ALA A 210 -10.42 9.43 -4.39
C ALA A 210 -9.46 9.33 -5.59
N ALA A 211 -8.41 10.16 -5.62
CA ALA A 211 -7.35 10.04 -6.62
C ALA A 211 -6.64 8.67 -6.50
N GLY A 212 -6.31 8.22 -5.28
CA GLY A 212 -5.75 6.89 -5.04
C GLY A 212 -6.66 5.77 -5.51
N PHE A 213 -7.98 5.86 -5.25
CA PHE A 213 -8.96 4.88 -5.74
C PHE A 213 -9.05 4.85 -7.26
N VAL A 214 -9.04 6.00 -7.94
CA VAL A 214 -9.04 6.05 -9.41
C VAL A 214 -7.78 5.37 -9.96
N VAL A 215 -6.61 5.67 -9.40
CA VAL A 215 -5.35 5.01 -9.81
C VAL A 215 -5.41 3.51 -9.56
N MET A 216 -5.96 3.07 -8.42
CA MET A 216 -6.12 1.65 -8.09
C MET A 216 -7.06 0.93 -9.07
N VAL A 217 -8.15 1.57 -9.50
CA VAL A 217 -9.06 1.00 -10.51
C VAL A 217 -8.38 0.87 -11.86
N ILE A 218 -7.57 1.86 -12.26
CA ILE A 218 -6.78 1.78 -13.50
C ILE A 218 -5.76 0.65 -13.40
N HIS A 219 -5.06 0.53 -12.27
CA HIS A 219 -4.14 -0.56 -11.96
C HIS A 219 -4.81 -1.93 -12.14
N SER A 220 -5.93 -2.20 -11.46
CA SER A 220 -6.63 -3.48 -11.58
C SER A 220 -7.14 -3.74 -13.01
N GLY A 221 -7.48 -2.69 -13.75
CA GLY A 221 -7.82 -2.82 -15.17
C GLY A 221 -6.62 -3.18 -16.05
N LEU A 222 -5.41 -2.70 -15.73
CA LEU A 222 -4.18 -3.07 -16.42
C LEU A 222 -3.76 -4.49 -16.11
N ASP A 223 -3.84 -4.93 -14.87
CA ASP A 223 -3.57 -6.31 -14.45
C ASP A 223 -4.41 -7.32 -15.28
N MET A 224 -5.73 -7.07 -15.35
CA MET A 224 -6.63 -7.85 -16.20
C MET A 224 -6.27 -7.82 -17.70
N ALA A 225 -5.61 -6.76 -18.16
CA ALA A 225 -5.24 -6.55 -19.56
C ALA A 225 -3.79 -6.97 -19.89
N GLY A 226 -2.91 -7.10 -18.89
CA GLY A 226 -1.50 -7.45 -19.02
C GLY A 226 -1.26 -8.90 -19.41
N ARG A 227 -2.29 -9.74 -19.26
CA ARG A 227 -2.20 -11.17 -19.58
C ARG A 227 -2.02 -11.40 -21.10
N PRO A 228 -1.10 -12.28 -21.53
CA PRO A 228 -0.83 -12.53 -22.95
C PRO A 228 -2.06 -13.00 -23.74
N ASP A 229 -2.95 -13.76 -23.11
CA ASP A 229 -4.20 -14.22 -23.72
C ASP A 229 -5.15 -13.04 -23.99
N PHE A 230 -5.21 -12.04 -23.11
CA PHE A 230 -5.99 -10.83 -23.35
C PHE A 230 -5.41 -10.04 -24.54
N VAL A 231 -4.09 -9.81 -24.56
CA VAL A 231 -3.41 -9.10 -25.65
C VAL A 231 -3.62 -9.81 -27.00
N ILE A 232 -3.49 -11.14 -27.02
CA ILE A 232 -3.64 -11.93 -28.25
C ILE A 232 -5.10 -12.00 -28.68
N ASN A 233 -6.03 -12.32 -27.76
CA ASN A 233 -7.42 -12.62 -28.12
C ASN A 233 -8.31 -11.38 -28.25
N VAL A 234 -8.03 -10.31 -27.49
CA VAL A 234 -8.84 -9.09 -27.49
C VAL A 234 -8.22 -8.03 -28.38
N LEU A 235 -6.93 -7.74 -28.21
CA LEU A 235 -6.24 -6.71 -29.00
C LEU A 235 -5.76 -7.21 -30.36
N HIS A 236 -5.78 -8.53 -30.60
CA HIS A 236 -5.32 -9.17 -31.84
C HIS A 236 -3.84 -8.86 -32.16
N ILE A 237 -3.02 -8.66 -31.12
CA ILE A 237 -1.59 -8.37 -31.26
C ILE A 237 -0.81 -9.67 -31.00
N THR A 238 -0.30 -10.29 -32.06
CA THR A 238 0.50 -11.53 -31.97
C THR A 238 2.01 -11.25 -31.95
N GLU A 239 2.46 -10.25 -32.70
CA GLU A 239 3.86 -9.83 -32.70
C GLU A 239 4.15 -9.00 -31.45
N ASN A 240 5.23 -9.31 -30.74
CA ASN A 240 5.67 -8.62 -29.52
C ASN A 240 4.71 -8.70 -28.31
N ALA A 241 3.70 -9.59 -28.33
CA ALA A 241 2.73 -9.73 -27.23
C ALA A 241 3.39 -9.85 -25.85
N THR A 242 4.48 -10.63 -25.73
CA THR A 242 5.24 -10.78 -24.48
C THR A 242 5.94 -9.50 -24.03
N GLN A 243 6.48 -8.70 -24.96
CA GLN A 243 7.13 -7.43 -24.60
C GLN A 243 6.10 -6.39 -24.16
N ILE A 244 4.93 -6.40 -24.80
CA ILE A 244 3.80 -5.54 -24.41
C ILE A 244 3.29 -5.95 -23.02
N ALA A 245 3.11 -7.25 -22.76
CA ALA A 245 2.73 -7.77 -21.45
C ALA A 245 3.69 -7.28 -20.36
N HIS A 246 5.00 -7.48 -20.51
CA HIS A 246 5.99 -6.96 -19.55
C HIS A 246 5.93 -5.44 -19.34
N GLY A 247 5.61 -4.68 -20.40
CA GLY A 247 5.41 -3.24 -20.29
C GLY A 247 4.17 -2.86 -19.49
N ILE A 248 3.11 -3.66 -19.60
CA ILE A 248 1.88 -3.52 -18.81
C ILE A 248 2.15 -3.89 -17.35
N ASP A 249 2.82 -5.00 -17.07
CA ASP A 249 3.18 -5.44 -15.71
C ASP A 249 4.00 -4.36 -14.97
N MET A 250 4.94 -3.72 -15.66
CA MET A 250 5.70 -2.60 -15.09
C MET A 250 4.80 -1.39 -14.80
N ALA A 251 3.90 -1.06 -15.72
CA ALA A 251 2.99 0.07 -15.55
C ALA A 251 2.01 -0.18 -14.40
N GLU A 252 1.54 -1.42 -14.26
CA GLU A 252 0.73 -1.90 -13.16
C GLU A 252 1.44 -1.66 -11.83
N GLU A 253 2.64 -2.20 -11.61
CA GLU A 253 3.38 -2.02 -10.36
C GLU A 253 3.60 -0.54 -9.98
N ILE A 254 3.88 0.32 -10.97
CA ILE A 254 4.01 1.76 -10.74
C ILE A 254 2.68 2.38 -10.31
N LEU A 255 1.56 2.00 -10.93
CA LEU A 255 0.24 2.49 -10.56
C LEU A 255 -0.18 2.00 -9.17
N LYS A 256 0.11 0.74 -8.81
CA LYS A 256 -0.15 0.17 -7.48
C LYS A 256 0.45 1.04 -6.39
N LEU A 257 1.78 1.23 -6.46
CA LEU A 257 2.51 2.01 -5.47
C LEU A 257 2.11 3.49 -5.49
N THR A 258 1.70 4.03 -6.65
CA THR A 258 1.18 5.40 -6.76
C THR A 258 -0.16 5.54 -6.02
N ALA A 259 -1.05 4.57 -6.14
CA ALA A 259 -2.31 4.53 -5.41
C ALA A 259 -2.07 4.47 -3.89
N GLU A 260 -1.16 3.61 -3.43
CA GLU A 260 -0.78 3.52 -2.02
C GLU A 260 -0.18 4.82 -1.49
N THR A 261 0.65 5.49 -2.28
CA THR A 261 1.22 6.80 -1.93
C THR A 261 0.15 7.89 -1.80
N CYS A 262 -0.87 7.86 -2.68
CA CYS A 262 -2.06 8.68 -2.54
C CYS A 262 -2.81 8.36 -1.24
N PHE A 263 -3.06 7.09 -0.94
CA PHE A 263 -3.74 6.68 0.29
C PHE A 263 -3.01 7.16 1.54
N LEU A 264 -1.69 6.93 1.61
CA LEU A 264 -0.86 7.40 2.71
C LEU A 264 -0.91 8.92 2.84
N SER A 265 -0.82 9.65 1.72
CA SER A 265 -0.87 11.11 1.70
C SER A 265 -2.22 11.64 2.20
N GLY A 266 -3.32 11.02 1.80
CA GLY A 266 -4.66 11.31 2.32
C GLY A 266 -4.74 11.11 3.83
N LEU A 267 -4.28 9.95 4.32
CA LEU A 267 -4.24 9.64 5.75
C LEU A 267 -3.36 10.63 6.54
N MET A 268 -2.23 11.05 5.97
CA MET A 268 -1.36 12.05 6.59
C MET A 268 -2.00 13.44 6.68
N LEU A 269 -2.84 13.83 5.71
CA LEU A 269 -3.66 15.04 5.80
C LEU A 269 -4.67 14.94 6.95
N ALA A 270 -5.40 13.83 7.07
CA ALA A 270 -6.33 13.61 8.16
C ALA A 270 -5.63 13.62 9.54
N LEU A 271 -4.45 13.00 9.64
CA LEU A 271 -3.65 13.00 10.87
C LEU A 271 -3.20 14.43 11.25
N LYS A 272 -2.79 15.24 10.26
CA LYS A 272 -2.45 16.65 10.45
C LYS A 272 -3.64 17.46 10.94
N ASP A 273 -4.82 17.28 10.35
CA ASP A 273 -6.05 17.97 10.76
C ASP A 273 -6.43 17.62 12.21
N CYS A 274 -6.33 16.34 12.58
CA CYS A 274 -6.55 15.90 13.96
C CYS A 274 -5.57 16.54 14.96
N THR A 275 -4.30 16.69 14.58
CA THR A 275 -3.28 17.34 15.42
C THR A 275 -3.58 18.81 15.64
N THR A 276 -4.06 19.48 14.59
CA THR A 276 -4.33 20.92 14.61
C THR A 276 -5.59 21.23 15.42
N ALA A 277 -6.62 20.39 15.30
CA ALA A 277 -7.84 20.53 16.09
C ALA A 277 -7.59 20.39 17.60
N ALA A 278 -6.72 19.46 18.01
CA ALA A 278 -6.39 19.23 19.43
C ALA A 278 -5.59 20.35 20.10
N ARG A 279 -5.10 21.34 19.34
CA ARG A 279 -4.38 22.51 19.86
C ARG A 279 -5.25 23.75 20.04
N LYS A 280 -6.47 23.72 19.49
CA LYS A 280 -7.47 24.76 19.67
C LYS A 280 -8.32 24.45 20.88
#